data_AF-A0A4Q0ZM84-F1
#
_entry.id   AF-A0A4Q0ZM84-F1
#
_cell.length_a   1.000
_cell.length_b   1.000
_cell.length_c   1.000
_cell.angle_alpha   90.00
_cell.angle_beta   90.00
_cell.angle_gamma   90.00
#
_symmetry.space_group_name_H-M   'P 1'
#
loop_
_entity.id
_entity.type
_entity.pdbx_description
1 polymer ?
#
loop_
_entity_poly.entity_id
_entity_poly.type
_entity_poly.pdbx_seq_one_letter_code
_entity_poly.pdbx_strand_id
1 'polypeptide(L)' 'MSEEKKEETLAFEEKILKAKELLEKLNNQDITLQNSIEVYKSGIKQLDEAQKLLDEAKLIFTTKEKDNN' A
#
# COMPACT_ATOMS: atom_id res chain seq x y z
N MET A 1 6.92 -4.45 20.69
CA MET A 1 6.15 -3.96 19.53
C MET A 1 4.68 -4.06 19.93
N SER A 2 3.99 -2.94 20.15
CA SER A 2 2.57 -2.91 20.52
C SER A 2 1.71 -3.57 19.43
N GLU A 3 0.58 -4.18 19.79
CA GLU A 3 -0.31 -4.91 18.86
C GLU A 3 -0.82 -4.04 17.70
N GLU A 4 -1.14 -2.76 17.95
CA GLU A 4 -1.59 -1.79 16.93
C GLU A 4 -0.56 -1.59 15.80
N LYS A 5 0.73 -1.50 16.13
CA LYS A 5 1.80 -1.34 15.13
C LYS A 5 1.95 -2.58 14.23
N LYS A 6 1.56 -3.74 14.74
CA LYS A 6 1.63 -5.00 14.01
C LYS A 6 0.50 -5.11 12.99
N GLU A 7 -0.70 -4.65 13.33
CA GLU A 7 -1.84 -4.57 12.40
C GLU A 7 -1.59 -3.56 11.26
N GLU A 8 -1.03 -2.38 11.56
CA GLU A 8 -0.70 -1.39 10.52
C GLU A 8 0.34 -1.93 9.51
N THR A 9 1.36 -2.65 10.01
CA THR A 9 2.38 -3.26 9.17
C THR A 9 1.78 -4.35 8.27
N LEU A 10 0.91 -5.20 8.82
CA LEU A 10 0.19 -6.22 8.05
C LEU A 10 -0.71 -5.57 6.98
N ALA A 11 -1.42 -4.50 7.32
CA ALA A 11 -2.26 -3.76 6.37
C ALA A 11 -1.45 -3.14 5.22
N PHE A 12 -0.25 -2.62 5.50
CA PHE A 12 0.66 -2.14 4.45
C PHE A 12 1.13 -3.28 3.55
N GLU A 13 1.61 -4.38 4.11
CA GLU A 13 2.10 -5.53 3.35
C GLU A 13 1.01 -6.13 2.46
N GLU A 14 -0.22 -6.27 2.98
CA GLU A 14 -1.38 -6.73 2.21
C GLU A 14 -1.71 -5.83 1.02
N LYS A 15 -1.65 -4.49 1.19
CA LYS A 15 -1.91 -3.55 0.09
C LYS A 15 -0.84 -3.66 -1.01
N ILE A 16 0.43 -3.82 -0.63
CA ILE A 16 1.53 -4.03 -1.58
C ILE A 16 1.37 -5.37 -2.32
N LEU A 17 0.96 -6.43 -1.62
CA LEU A 17 0.67 -7.73 -2.23
C LEU A 17 -0.46 -7.63 -3.25
N LYS A 18 -1.59 -6.99 -2.88
CA LYS A 18 -2.71 -6.75 -3.81
C LYS A 18 -2.29 -5.93 -5.03
N ALA A 19 -1.47 -4.89 -4.84
CA ALA A 19 -0.96 -4.10 -5.95
C ALA A 19 -0.10 -4.94 -6.91
N LYS A 20 0.75 -5.84 -6.38
CA LYS A 20 1.54 -6.77 -7.20
C LYS A 20 0.67 -7.75 -7.97
N GLU A 21 -0.34 -8.35 -7.33
CA GLU A 21 -1.28 -9.26 -8.00
C GLU A 21 -2.04 -8.57 -9.14
N LEU A 22 -2.46 -7.32 -8.94
CA LEU A 22 -3.13 -6.53 -9.98
C LEU A 22 -2.18 -6.22 -11.16
N LEU A 23 -0.89 -5.97 -10.88
CA LEU A 23 0.15 -5.78 -11.88
C LEU A 23 0.41 -7.07 -12.68
N GLU A 24 0.46 -8.23 -12.01
CA GLU A 24 0.57 -9.52 -12.68
C GLU A 24 -0.65 -9.82 -13.57
N LYS A 25 -1.86 -9.47 -13.11
CA LYS A 25 -3.08 -9.58 -13.92
C LYS A 25 -3.05 -8.71 -15.17
N LEU A 26 -2.44 -7.52 -15.12
CA LEU A 26 -2.25 -6.66 -16.29
C LEU A 26 -1.25 -7.25 -17.29
N ASN A 27 -0.31 -8.07 -16.80
CA ASN A 27 0.70 -8.71 -17.63
C ASN A 27 0.17 -9.96 -18.35
N ASN A 28 -0.91 -10.54 -17.85
CA ASN A 28 -1.62 -11.64 -18.52
C ASN A 28 -2.44 -11.11 -19.71
N GLN A 29 -2.17 -11.66 -20.89
CA GLN A 29 -2.74 -11.20 -22.17
C GLN A 29 -4.26 -11.49 -22.34
N ASP A 30 -4.89 -12.21 -21.41
CA ASP A 30 -6.32 -12.54 -21.43
C ASP A 30 -7.24 -11.46 -20.81
N ILE A 31 -6.70 -10.27 -20.51
CA ILE A 31 -7.50 -9.17 -19.93
C ILE A 31 -8.11 -8.29 -21.02
N THR A 32 -9.40 -7.99 -20.91
CA THR A 32 -10.06 -7.02 -21.80
C THR A 32 -9.57 -5.60 -21.48
N LEU A 33 -9.61 -4.70 -22.47
CA LEU A 33 -9.18 -3.30 -22.28
C LEU A 33 -9.95 -2.58 -21.15
N GLN A 34 -11.23 -2.88 -20.99
CA GLN A 34 -12.02 -2.30 -19.91
C GLN A 34 -11.54 -2.80 -18.54
N ASN A 35 -11.33 -4.11 -18.41
CA ASN A 35 -10.82 -4.71 -17.19
C ASN A 35 -9.39 -4.23 -16.89
N SER A 36 -8.55 -4.00 -17.90
CA SER A 36 -7.18 -3.51 -17.68
C SER A 36 -7.18 -2.08 -17.12
N ILE A 37 -8.09 -1.21 -17.55
CA ILE A 37 -8.25 0.13 -16.97
C ILE A 37 -8.73 0.05 -15.51
N GLU A 38 -9.69 -0.84 -15.21
CA GLU A 38 -10.18 -1.03 -13.84
C GLU A 38 -9.11 -1.59 -12.89
N VAL A 39 -8.36 -2.60 -13.36
CA VAL A 39 -7.24 -3.21 -12.61
C VAL A 39 -6.13 -2.19 -12.39
N TYR A 40 -5.78 -1.39 -13.41
CA TYR A 40 -4.79 -0.32 -13.28
C TYR A 40 -5.22 0.73 -12.24
N LYS A 41 -6.46 1.23 -12.32
CA LYS A 41 -6.99 2.20 -11.34
C LYS A 41 -6.99 1.63 -9.93
N SER A 42 -7.36 0.37 -9.78
CA SER A 42 -7.36 -0.32 -8.49
C SER A 42 -5.94 -0.48 -7.94
N GLY A 43 -4.97 -0.84 -8.79
CA GLY A 43 -3.57 -0.96 -8.41
C GLY A 43 -2.97 0.36 -7.94
N ILE A 44 -3.21 1.44 -8.68
CA ILE A 44 -2.79 2.80 -8.28
C ILE A 44 -3.40 3.18 -6.93
N LYS A 45 -4.67 2.89 -6.69
CA LYS A 45 -5.31 3.16 -5.40
C LYS A 45 -4.69 2.38 -4.24
N GLN A 46 -4.37 1.10 -4.44
CA GLN A 46 -3.68 0.28 -3.42
C GLN A 46 -2.29 0.85 -3.09
N LEU A 47 -1.54 1.29 -4.11
CA LEU A 47 -0.23 1.91 -3.92
C LEU A 47 -0.32 3.26 -3.19
N ASP A 48 -1.32 4.08 -3.50
CA ASP A 48 -1.52 5.38 -2.84
C ASP A 48 -1.89 5.21 -1.35
N GLU A 49 -2.73 4.22 -1.03
CA GLU A 49 -3.06 3.87 0.36
C GLU A 49 -1.84 3.32 1.12
N ALA A 50 -1.02 2.48 0.48
CA ALA A 50 0.22 1.99 1.08
C ALA A 50 1.23 3.13 1.33
N GLN A 51 1.33 4.07 0.39
CA GLN A 51 2.19 5.25 0.54
C GLN A 51 1.76 6.12 1.73
N LYS A 52 0.46 6.34 1.91
CA LYS A 52 -0.06 7.09 3.08
C LYS A 52 0.30 6.43 4.40
N LEU A 53 0.13 5.11 4.52
CA LEU A 53 0.51 4.37 5.72
C LEU A 53 2.01 4.53 6.03
N LEU A 54 2.86 4.51 5.00
CA LEU A 54 4.30 4.71 5.17
C LEU A 54 4.64 6.15 5.62
N ASP A 55 3.96 7.14 5.05
CA ASP A 55 4.19 8.55 5.40
C ASP A 55 3.68 8.88 6.81
N GLU A 56 2.56 8.30 7.23
CA GLU A 56 2.06 8.38 8.61
C GLU A 56 3.06 7.73 9.59
N ALA A 57 3.56 6.54 9.27
CA ALA A 57 4.56 5.87 10.10
C ALA A 57 5.86 6.68 10.22
N LYS A 58 6.32 7.30 9.13
CA LYS A 58 7.48 8.21 9.13
C LYS A 58 7.21 9.46 9.97
N LEU A 59 6.05 10.09 9.82
CA LEU A 59 5.68 11.29 10.56
C LEU A 59 5.65 11.03 12.07
N ILE A 60 5.05 9.91 12.51
CA ILE A 60 5.02 9.48 13.91
C ILE A 60 6.46 9.30 14.43
N PHE A 61 7.33 8.68 13.64
CA PHE A 61 8.73 8.48 14.01
C PHE A 61 9.47 9.82 14.17
N THR A 62 9.38 10.72 13.19
CA THR A 62 10.04 12.03 13.24
C THR A 62 9.52 12.93 14.37
N THR A 63 8.22 12.84 14.68
CA THR A 63 7.63 13.64 15.78
C THR A 63 8.12 13.14 17.14
N LYS A 64 8.17 11.82 17.36
CA LYS A 64 8.69 11.23 18.60
C LYS A 64 10.18 11.50 18.83
N GLU A 65 10.98 11.66 17.77
CA GLU A 65 12.39 12.07 17.88
C GLU A 65 12.53 13.53 18.33
N LYS A 66 11.60 14.42 17.97
CA LYS A 66 11.65 15.84 18.34
C LYS A 66 11.20 16.12 19.77
N ASP A 67 10.26 15.33 20.30
CA ASP A 67 9.78 15.49 21.69
C ASP A 67 10.77 14.93 22.74
N ASN A 68 11.78 14.17 22.32
CA ASN A 68 12.79 13.56 23.20
C ASN A 68 14.10 14.38 23.33
N ASN A 69 14.15 15.63 22.85
CA ASN A 69 15.34 16.49 22.92
C ASN A 69 15.05 17.89 23.46
#